data_AF-A0A354NV09-F1
#
_entry.id   AF-A0A354NV09-F1
#
_cell.length_a   1.000
_cell.length_b   1.000
_cell.length_c   1.000
_cell.angle_alpha   90.00
_cell.angle_beta   90.00
_cell.angle_gamma   90.00
#
_symmetry.space_group_name_H-M   'P 1'
#
loop_
_entity.id
_entity.type
_entity.pdbx_description
1 polymer ?
#
loop_
_entity_poly.entity_id
_entity_poly.type
_entity_poly.pdbx_seq_one_letter_code
_entity_poly.pdbx_strand_id
1 'polypeptide(L)' 'MNLASIWKLPVIFLCENNQYAVTTSFKDTVAVENVSDRAVAYNMPGILVDGQDVMAMYEATVQAV' A
#
# COMPACT_ATOMS: atom_id res chain seq x y z
N MET A 1 3.45 9.65 -3.12
CA MET A 1 4.62 8.91 -2.60
C MET A 1 5.92 9.68 -2.85
N ASN A 2 6.34 9.93 -4.10
CA ASN A 2 7.63 10.61 -4.39
C ASN A 2 7.90 11.90 -3.58
N LEU A 3 7.02 12.90 -3.67
CA LEU A 3 7.20 14.16 -2.94
C LEU A 3 7.22 13.97 -1.42
N ALA A 4 6.39 13.08 -0.88
CA ALA A 4 6.38 12.77 0.55
C ALA A 4 7.71 12.15 1.01
N SER A 5 8.36 11.36 0.16
CA SER A 5 9.70 10.80 0.43
C SER A 5 10.76 11.90 0.46
N ILE A 6 10.80 12.76 -0.56
CA ILE A 6 11.77 13.87 -0.66
C ILE A 6 11.60 14.87 0.50
N TRP A 7 10.36 15.20 0.83
CA TRP A 7 10.03 16.18 1.87
C TRP A 7 9.97 15.59 3.28
N LYS A 8 10.18 14.27 3.42
CA LYS A 8 10.14 13.56 4.71
C LYS A 8 8.85 13.83 5.49
N LEU A 9 7.71 13.76 4.80
CA LEU A 9 6.42 14.03 5.41
C LEU A 9 6.01 12.87 6.35
N PRO A 10 5.40 13.15 7.52
CA PRO A 10 4.85 12.14 8.41
C PRO A 10 3.48 11.69 7.89
N VAL A 11 3.47 10.84 6.87
CA VAL A 11 2.25 10.35 6.21
C VAL A 11 2.30 8.85 5.98
N ILE A 12 1.16 8.20 6.24
CA ILE A 12 0.94 6.78 5.91
C ILE A 12 0.14 6.73 4.59
N PHE A 13 0.64 5.98 3.61
CA PHE A 13 -0.11 5.66 2.40
C PHE A 13 -0.76 4.29 2.59
N LEU A 14 -2.09 4.25 2.68
CA LEU A 14 -2.87 3.02 2.75
C LEU A 14 -3.58 2.78 1.43
N CYS A 15 -3.40 1.59 0.85
CA CYS A 15 -4.09 1.18 -0.37
C CYS A 15 -5.01 0.00 -0.05
N GLU A 16 -6.32 0.23 -0.13
CA GLU A 16 -7.31 -0.84 -0.12
C GLU A 16 -7.32 -1.49 -1.52
N ASN A 17 -7.15 -2.80 -1.60
CA ASN A 17 -7.10 -3.53 -2.87
C ASN A 17 -8.08 -4.70 -2.89
N ASN A 18 -9.35 -4.38 -3.12
CA ASN A 18 -10.44 -5.34 -3.35
C ASN A 18 -10.38 -6.06 -4.71
N GLN A 19 -9.27 -5.94 -5.45
CA GLN A 19 -9.00 -6.61 -6.73
C GLN A 19 -9.74 -6.05 -7.97
N TYR A 20 -10.54 -4.98 -7.84
CA TYR A 20 -11.27 -4.40 -8.96
C TYR A 20 -11.33 -2.87 -8.95
N ALA A 21 -11.31 -2.28 -10.15
CA ALA A 21 -11.64 -0.88 -10.39
C ALA A 21 -12.87 -0.80 -11.30
N VAL A 22 -14.04 -0.56 -10.71
CA VAL A 22 -15.35 -0.63 -11.38
C VAL A 22 -15.56 -2.03 -11.98
N THR A 23 -15.36 -2.21 -13.29
CA THR A 23 -15.48 -3.49 -14.00
C THR A 23 -14.13 -4.11 -14.36
N THR A 24 -13.02 -3.45 -14.02
CA THR A 24 -11.68 -3.85 -14.49
C THR A 24 -10.93 -4.60 -13.41
N SER A 25 -10.37 -5.77 -13.72
CA SER A 25 -9.59 -6.55 -12.74
C SER A 25 -8.22 -5.92 -12.48
N PHE A 26 -7.77 -6.04 -11.23
CA PHE A 26 -6.41 -5.70 -10.82
C PHE A 26 -5.35 -6.41 -11.68
N LYS A 27 -5.57 -7.69 -11.98
CA LYS A 27 -4.62 -8.53 -12.75
C LYS A 27 -4.44 -8.06 -14.20
N ASP A 28 -5.43 -7.36 -14.75
CA ASP A 28 -5.39 -6.86 -16.13
C ASP A 28 -4.77 -5.46 -16.23
N THR A 29 -4.55 -4.78 -15.10
CA THR A 29 -4.19 -3.34 -15.07
C THR A 29 -2.96 -3.03 -14.24
N VAL A 30 -2.52 -3.94 -13.38
CA VAL A 30 -1.38 -3.75 -12.50
C VAL A 30 -0.33 -4.81 -12.79
N ALA A 31 0.86 -4.36 -13.22
CA ALA A 31 1.96 -5.24 -13.62
C ALA A 31 2.76 -5.86 -12.46
N VAL A 32 2.58 -5.34 -11.24
CA VAL A 32 3.22 -5.88 -10.02
C VAL A 32 2.25 -6.81 -9.32
N GLU A 33 2.76 -7.81 -8.61
CA GLU A 33 1.93 -8.73 -7.83
C GLU A 33 1.17 -7.97 -6.74
N ASN A 34 1.86 -7.08 -6.01
CA ASN A 34 1.25 -6.29 -4.95
C ASN A 34 1.51 -4.79 -5.16
N VAL A 35 0.52 -3.94 -4.82
CA VAL A 35 0.71 -2.47 -4.88
C VAL A 35 1.83 -2.02 -3.93
N SER A 36 1.99 -2.68 -2.79
CA SER A 36 3.04 -2.43 -1.80
C SER A 36 4.45 -2.57 -2.39
N ASP A 37 4.65 -3.43 -3.39
CA ASP A 37 5.95 -3.63 -4.05
C ASP A 37 6.44 -2.36 -4.75
N ARG A 38 5.54 -1.42 -5.08
CA ARG A 38 5.92 -0.12 -5.68
C ARG A 38 6.59 0.83 -4.69
N ALA A 39 6.45 0.61 -3.39
CA ALA A 39 6.96 1.52 -2.36
C ALA A 39 8.49 1.65 -2.41
N VAL A 40 9.19 0.55 -2.71
CA VAL A 40 10.67 0.52 -2.77
C VAL A 40 11.24 1.53 -3.78
N ALA A 41 10.54 1.74 -4.90
CA ALA A 41 10.95 2.69 -5.92
C ALA A 41 10.95 4.15 -5.42
N TYR A 42 10.22 4.43 -4.34
CA TYR A 42 10.17 5.74 -3.69
C TYR A 42 10.98 5.81 -2.39
N ASN A 43 11.82 4.81 -2.11
CA ASN A 43 12.56 4.67 -0.85
C ASN A 43 11.63 4.68 0.38
N MET A 44 10.48 4.00 0.27
CA MET A 44 9.48 3.86 1.33
C MET A 44 9.28 2.38 1.65
N PRO A 45 9.06 2.01 2.93
CA PRO A 45 8.66 0.64 3.26
C PRO A 45 7.27 0.35 2.67
N GLY A 46 7.09 -0.86 2.16
CA GLY A 46 5.82 -1.38 1.68
C GLY A 46 5.51 -2.70 2.36
N ILE A 47 4.30 -2.84 2.90
CA ILE A 47 3.82 -4.06 3.53
C ILE A 47 2.48 -4.46 2.90
N LEU A 48 2.26 -5.77 2.75
CA LEU A 48 0.97 -6.35 2.39
C LEU A 48 0.34 -6.90 3.67
N VAL A 49 -0.93 -6.58 3.92
CA VAL A 49 -1.68 -7.01 5.09
C VAL A 49 -3.01 -7.57 4.61
N ASP A 50 -3.52 -8.61 5.28
CA ASP A 50 -4.88 -9.08 5.05
C ASP A 50 -5.87 -8.01 5.56
N GLY A 51 -6.56 -7.36 4.63
CA GLY A 51 -7.52 -6.30 4.94
C GLY A 51 -8.76 -6.79 5.71
N GLN A 52 -9.00 -8.10 5.77
CA GLN A 52 -10.10 -8.70 6.52
C GLN A 52 -9.73 -9.07 7.96
N ASP A 53 -8.43 -9.07 8.30
CA ASP A 53 -7.95 -9.22 9.68
C ASP A 53 -7.74 -7.85 10.32
N VAL A 54 -8.73 -7.43 11.12
CA VAL A 54 -8.71 -6.12 11.80
C VAL A 54 -7.53 -5.97 12.77
N MET A 55 -7.07 -7.04 13.39
CA MET A 55 -5.95 -6.99 14.34
C MET A 55 -4.65 -6.82 13.58
N ALA A 56 -4.45 -7.55 12.49
CA ALA A 56 -3.30 -7.38 11.61
C ALA A 56 -3.22 -5.95 11.02
N MET A 57 -4.36 -5.40 10.59
CA MET A 57 -4.44 -4.01 10.10
C MET A 57 -4.09 -2.99 11.18
N TYR A 58 -4.59 -3.19 12.41
CA TYR A 58 -4.29 -2.32 13.54
C TYR A 58 -2.79 -2.33 13.87
N GLU A 59 -2.21 -3.53 14.03
CA GLU A 59 -0.79 -3.70 14.34
C GLU A 59 0.11 -3.06 13.28
N ALA A 60 -0.17 -3.33 12.00
CA ALA A 60 0.57 -2.75 10.87
C ALA A 60 0.48 -1.22 10.84
N THR A 61 -0.69 -0.65 11.14
CA THR A 61 -0.88 0.80 11.16
C THR A 61 -0.14 1.44 12.33
N VAL A 62 -0.18 0.82 13.51
CA VAL A 62 0.56 1.31 14.70
C VAL A 62 2.07 1.27 14.48
N GLN A 63 2.59 0.24 13.81
CA GLN A 63 4.02 0.15 13.47
C GLN A 63 4.47 1.20 12.44
N ALA A 64 3.54 1.77 11.67
CA ALA A 64 3.84 2.75 10.61
C ALA A 64 3.84 4.22 11.10
N VAL A 65 3.47 4.47 12.36
CA VAL A 65 3.49 5.80 13.01
C VAL A 65 4.85 6.05 13.66
#